data_AF-A0A530C6E2-F1
#
_entry.id   AF-A0A530C6E2-F1
#
_cell.length_a   1.000
_cell.length_b   1.000
_cell.length_c   1.000
_cell.angle_alpha   90.00
_cell.angle_beta   90.00
_cell.angle_gamma   90.00
#
_symmetry.space_group_name_H-M   'P 1'
#
loop_
_entity.id
_entity.type
_entity.pdbx_description
1 polymer ?
#
loop_
_entity_poly.entity_id
_entity_poly.type
_entity_poly.pdbx_seq_one_letter_code
_entity_poly.pdbx_strand_id
1 'polypeptide(L)'
;MIATLEPPISVQIIESVHATAEPTAQPRTDDMREMVDRLRALGQIRRRPSAFSIGDTLIVHPLLMAAMRDRMRQVHDRMAESVFGVGR
;
A
#
# COMPACT_ATOMS: atom_id res chain seq x y z
N MET A 1 40.19 -3.19 12.48
CA MET A 1 39.28 -3.25 11.32
C MET A 1 38.00 -2.56 11.74
N ILE A 2 37.73 -1.36 11.23
CA ILE A 2 36.56 -0.56 11.62
C ILE A 2 35.45 -0.99 10.67
N ALA A 3 34.37 -1.59 11.19
CA ALA A 3 33.20 -1.90 10.40
C ALA A 3 32.58 -0.58 9.92
N THR A 4 32.69 -0.30 8.62
CA THR A 4 31.93 0.76 7.97
C THR A 4 30.46 0.34 8.04
N LEU A 5 29.74 0.86 9.03
CA LEU A 5 28.29 0.81 9.08
C LEU A 5 27.79 1.65 7.91
N GLU A 6 27.25 1.00 6.88
CA GLU A 6 26.51 1.67 5.82
C GLU A 6 25.40 2.53 6.46
N PRO A 7 25.21 3.78 6.02
CA PRO A 7 24.18 4.64 6.59
C PRO A 7 22.81 3.96 6.40
N PRO A 8 21.89 4.08 7.37
CA PRO A 8 20.54 3.54 7.22
C PRO A 8 19.93 4.18 5.98
N ILE A 9 19.44 3.35 5.05
CA ILE A 9 18.75 3.79 3.84
C ILE A 9 17.61 4.70 4.27
N SER A 10 17.80 6.02 4.11
CA SER A 10 16.81 7.02 4.49
C SER A 10 15.74 7.04 3.41
N VAL A 11 14.77 6.13 3.49
CA VAL A 11 13.62 6.14 2.58
C VAL A 11 12.76 7.35 2.92
N GLN A 12 12.71 8.33 2.01
CA GLN A 12 11.87 9.51 2.18
C GLN A 12 10.43 9.13 1.84
N ILE A 13 9.49 9.30 2.76
CA ILE A 13 8.07 9.03 2.51
C ILE A 13 7.35 10.34 2.21
N ILE A 14 6.67 10.40 1.05
CA ILE A 14 5.87 11.55 0.62
C ILE A 14 4.42 11.12 0.47
N GLU A 15 3.51 11.83 1.14
CA GLU A 15 2.07 11.63 0.96
C GLU A 15 1.57 12.41 -0.27
N SER A 16 0.96 11.74 -1.25
CA SER A 16 0.44 12.38 -2.46
C SER A 16 -0.86 11.74 -2.95
N VAL A 17 -1.85 12.56 -3.28
CA VAL A 17 -3.14 12.12 -3.87
C VAL A 17 -2.99 11.52 -5.27
N HIS A 18 -1.84 11.75 -5.92
CA HIS A 18 -1.54 11.18 -7.22
C HIS A 18 -1.06 9.73 -7.15
N ALA A 19 -0.74 9.22 -5.95
CA ALA A 19 -0.38 7.84 -5.69
C ALA A 19 -1.59 6.92 -5.85
N THR A 20 -1.95 6.63 -7.09
CA THR A 20 -3.07 5.75 -7.42
C THR A 20 -2.60 4.66 -8.37
N ALA A 21 -3.22 3.49 -8.31
CA ALA A 21 -2.93 2.37 -9.21
C ALA A 21 -4.22 1.86 -9.83
N GLU A 22 -4.11 1.30 -11.04
CA GLU A 22 -5.21 0.52 -11.60
C GLU A 22 -5.46 -0.72 -10.74
N PRO A 23 -6.71 -1.20 -10.65
CA PRO A 23 -7.02 -2.47 -10.00
C PRO A 23 -6.18 -3.61 -10.59
N THR A 24 -5.60 -4.42 -9.73
CA THR A 24 -4.72 -5.55 -10.10
C THR A 24 -5.49 -6.83 -10.45
N ALA A 25 -6.82 -6.77 -10.53
CA ALA A 25 -7.64 -7.93 -10.84
C ALA A 25 -7.31 -8.45 -12.25
N GLN A 26 -6.80 -9.68 -12.32
CA GLN A 26 -6.44 -10.29 -13.60
C GLN A 26 -7.68 -10.91 -14.24
N PRO A 27 -7.94 -10.62 -15.53
CA PRO A 27 -9.02 -11.27 -16.27
C PRO A 27 -8.71 -12.77 -16.41
N ARG A 28 -9.72 -13.62 -16.18
CA ARG A 28 -9.57 -15.09 -16.19
C ARG A 28 -9.80 -15.71 -17.56
N THR A 29 -10.44 -14.99 -18.46
CA THR A 29 -10.76 -15.42 -19.82
C THR A 29 -10.40 -14.31 -20.82
N ASP A 30 -10.35 -14.66 -22.10
CA ASP A 30 -10.07 -13.70 -23.17
C ASP A 30 -11.21 -12.67 -23.29
N ASP A 31 -12.47 -13.09 -23.16
CA ASP A 31 -13.62 -12.16 -23.14
C ASP A 31 -13.52 -11.14 -21.99
N MET A 32 -13.10 -11.59 -20.81
CA MET A 32 -12.88 -10.69 -19.67
C MET A 32 -11.74 -9.70 -19.95
N ARG A 33 -10.69 -10.13 -20.64
CA ARG A 33 -9.57 -9.26 -21.02
C ARG A 33 -10.04 -8.18 -21.98
N GLU A 34 -10.77 -8.57 -23.03
CA GLU A 34 -11.32 -7.61 -24.00
C GLU A 34 -12.28 -6.62 -23.33
N MET A 35 -13.13 -7.10 -22.43
CA MET A 35 -14.01 -6.22 -21.63
C MET A 35 -13.20 -5.23 -20.79
N VAL A 36 -12.16 -5.68 -20.08
CA VAL A 36 -11.29 -4.80 -19.27
C VAL A 36 -10.60 -3.76 -20.14
N ASP A 37 -10.10 -4.14 -21.32
CA ASP A 37 -9.46 -3.22 -22.25
C ASP A 37 -10.43 -2.17 -22.79
N ARG A 38 -11.67 -2.55 -23.11
CA ARG A 38 -12.74 -1.61 -23.48
C ARG A 38 -13.06 -0.64 -22.33
N LEU A 39 -13.19 -1.14 -21.10
CA LEU A 39 -13.44 -0.30 -19.93
C LEU A 39 -12.28 0.67 -19.68
N ARG A 40 -11.05 0.25 -19.93
CA ARG A 40 -9.85 1.10 -19.87
C ARG A 40 -9.91 2.20 -20.92
N ALA A 41 -10.22 1.85 -22.17
CA ALA A 41 -10.34 2.81 -23.27
C ALA A 41 -11.43 3.86 -23.04
N LEU A 42 -12.52 3.47 -22.36
CA LEU A 42 -13.61 4.36 -21.98
C LEU A 42 -13.33 5.19 -20.71
N GLY A 43 -12.17 5.03 -20.07
CA GLY A 43 -11.83 5.72 -18.82
C GLY A 43 -12.70 5.29 -17.62
N GLN A 44 -13.32 4.11 -17.68
CA GLN A 44 -14.21 3.60 -16.62
C GLN A 44 -13.47 2.85 -15.51
N ILE A 45 -12.16 2.60 -15.66
CA ILE A 45 -11.34 2.01 -14.62
C ILE A 45 -11.03 3.04 -13.54
N ARG A 46 -11.69 2.90 -12.38
CA ARG A 46 -11.40 3.72 -11.20
C ARG A 46 -10.06 3.28 -10.60
N ARG A 47 -9.10 4.20 -10.57
CA ARG A 47 -7.83 3.99 -9.86
C ARG A 47 -8.08 3.99 -8.35
N ARG A 48 -7.29 3.19 -7.63
CA ARG A 48 -7.37 3.05 -6.17
C ARG A 48 -6.16 3.73 -5.51
N PRO A 49 -6.29 4.22 -4.27
CA PRO A 49 -5.16 4.63 -3.44
C PRO A 49 -4.06 3.55 -3.45
N SER A 50 -2.83 3.96 -3.73
CA SER A 50 -1.68 3.06 -3.86
C SER A 50 -0.40 3.72 -3.33
N ALA A 51 0.71 3.01 -3.46
CA ALA A 51 2.06 3.52 -3.27
C ALA A 51 2.93 3.17 -4.47
N PHE A 52 3.92 4.01 -4.77
CA PHE A 52 4.99 3.71 -5.71
C PHE A 52 6.30 4.33 -5.24
N SER A 53 7.43 3.75 -5.66
CA SER A 53 8.77 4.23 -5.32
C SER A 53 9.39 4.92 -6.52
N ILE A 54 10.05 6.05 -6.26
CA ILE A 54 10.93 6.75 -7.18
C ILE A 54 12.28 6.90 -6.48
N GLY A 55 13.27 6.10 -6.88
CA GLY A 55 14.56 6.04 -6.19
C GLY A 55 14.37 5.72 -4.70
N ASP A 56 14.98 6.51 -3.83
CA ASP A 56 14.87 6.37 -2.37
C ASP A 56 13.61 7.03 -1.78
N THR A 57 12.69 7.52 -2.63
CA THR A 57 11.44 8.14 -2.19
C THR A 57 10.26 7.20 -2.39
N LEU A 58 9.53 6.92 -1.31
CA LEU A 58 8.25 6.21 -1.35
C LEU A 58 7.11 7.22 -1.38
N ILE A 59 6.36 7.25 -2.46
CA ILE A 59 5.19 8.11 -2.62
C ILE A 59 3.95 7.28 -2.31
N VAL A 60 3.17 7.71 -1.31
CA VAL A 60 2.03 6.96 -0.78
C VAL A 60 0.77 7.80 -0.78
N HIS A 61 -0.37 7.18 -1.07
CA HIS A 61 -1.65 7.88 -0.97
C HIS A 61 -2.03 8.18 0.49
N PRO A 62 -2.52 9.38 0.83
CA PRO A 62 -2.92 9.73 2.20
C PRO A 62 -3.96 8.76 2.79
N LEU A 63 -4.96 8.37 1.98
CA LEU A 63 -5.96 7.37 2.39
C LEU A 63 -5.35 5.99 2.65
N LEU A 64 -4.30 5.60 1.92
CA LEU A 64 -3.62 4.34 2.16
C LEU A 64 -2.83 4.40 3.48
N MET A 65 -2.15 5.52 3.75
CA MET A 65 -1.48 5.76 5.03
C MET A 65 -2.45 5.76 6.22
N ALA A 66 -3.60 6.40 6.08
CA ALA A 66 -4.64 6.37 7.11
C ALA A 66 -5.11 4.94 7.41
N ALA A 67 -5.42 4.17 6.36
CA ALA A 67 -5.83 2.77 6.51
C ALA A 67 -4.72 1.90 7.14
N MET A 68 -3.45 2.13 6.81
CA MET A 68 -2.31 1.44 7.43
C MET A 68 -2.19 1.79 8.92
N ARG A 69 -2.30 3.08 9.29
CA ARG A 69 -2.26 3.52 10.70
C ARG A 69 -3.38 2.91 11.51
N ASP A 70 -4.60 2.92 10.99
CA ASP A 70 -5.76 2.30 11.64
C ASP A 70 -5.56 0.80 11.82
N ARG A 71 -5.01 0.13 10.79
CA ARG A 71 -4.71 -1.30 10.86
C ARG A 71 -3.62 -1.61 11.89
N MET A 72 -2.54 -0.82 11.94
CA MET A 72 -1.47 -0.98 12.92
C MET A 72 -2.00 -0.79 14.34
N ARG A 73 -2.87 0.20 14.57
CA ARG A 73 -3.50 0.41 15.87
C ARG A 73 -4.31 -0.82 16.29
N GLN A 74 -5.15 -1.34 15.40
CA GLN A 74 -5.92 -2.56 15.68
C GLN A 74 -5.03 -3.78 15.97
N VAL A 75 -3.89 -3.91 15.29
CA VAL A 75 -2.95 -5.00 15.54
C VAL A 75 -2.28 -4.84 16.90
N HIS A 76 -1.86 -3.61 17.25
CA HIS A 76 -1.31 -3.31 18.56
C HIS A 76 -2.33 -3.55 19.68
N ASP A 77 -3.58 -3.11 19.51
CA ASP A 77 -4.65 -3.32 20.50
C ASP A 77 -4.88 -4.84 20.72
N ARG A 78 -4.93 -5.62 19.64
CA ARG A 78 -5.05 -7.09 19.74
C ARG A 78 -3.84 -7.76 20.37
N MET A 79 -2.64 -7.27 20.12
CA MET A 79 -1.42 -7.78 20.77
C MET A 79 -1.40 -7.41 22.25
N ALA A 80 -1.85 -6.21 22.62
CA ALA A 80 -2.00 -5.83 24.01
C ALA A 80 -3.04 -6.72 24.71
N GLU A 81 -4.18 -6.98 24.09
CA GLU A 81 -5.18 -7.93 24.61
C GLU A 81 -4.63 -9.35 24.74
N SER A 82 -3.82 -9.83 23.80
CA SER A 82 -3.26 -11.20 23.85
C SER A 82 -2.11 -11.36 24.84
N VAL A 83 -1.34 -10.29 25.10
CA VAL A 83 -0.22 -10.28 26.08
C VAL A 83 -0.71 -9.96 27.50
N PHE A 84 -1.76 -9.13 27.63
CA PHE A 84 -2.35 -8.70 28.90
C PHE A 84 -3.69 -9.35 29.24
N GLY A 85 -4.13 -10.39 28.54
CA GLY A 85 -5.10 -11.33 29.12
C GLY A 85 -4.41 -12.03 30.29
N VAL A 86 -4.46 -11.54 31.53
CA VAL A 86 -5.64 -11.59 32.41
C VAL A 86 -6.45 -12.85 32.07
N GLY A 87 -5.75 -13.97 32.16
CA GLY A 87 -6.36 -15.21 32.58
C GLY A 87 -6.93 -14.99 33.97
N ARG A 88 -8.26 -15.07 34.04
CA ARG A 88 -9.11 -15.51 35.15
C ARG A 88 -8.56 -15.36 36.58
#